data_AF-A0A7H1C0L7-F1
#
_entry.id   AF-A0A7H1C0L7-F1
#
_cell.length_a   1.000
_cell.length_b   1.000
_cell.length_c   1.000
_cell.angle_alpha   90.00
_cell.angle_beta   90.00
_cell.angle_gamma   90.00
#
_symmetry.space_group_name_H-M   'P 1'
#
loop_
_entity.id
_entity.type
_entity.pdbx_description
1 polymer ?
#
loop_
_entity_poly.entity_id
_entity_poly.type
_entity_poly.pdbx_seq_one_letter_code
_entity_poly.pdbx_strand_id
1 'polypeptide(L)' 'MFVVGWNREQGEALTIETLEEHIQYNRTAFHENTNASWAMLGLFETKEQARDFCFKLQEIRNARLDGELYQEGS' A
#
# COMPACT_ATOMS: atom_id res chain seq x y z
N MET A 1 -4.01 -14.39 -7.83
CA MET A 1 -3.08 -13.83 -6.84
C MET A 1 -3.45 -12.39 -6.59
N PHE A 2 -3.27 -11.92 -5.36
CA PHE A 2 -3.62 -10.59 -4.88
C PHE A 2 -2.35 -9.87 -4.42
N VAL A 3 -2.29 -8.57 -4.68
CA VAL A 3 -1.18 -7.70 -4.34
C VAL A 3 -1.64 -6.72 -3.27
N VAL A 4 -0.79 -6.48 -2.28
CA VAL A 4 -0.90 -5.30 -1.42
C VAL A 4 0.02 -4.24 -2.01
N GLY A 5 -0.58 -3.18 -2.55
CA GLY A 5 0.11 -2.05 -3.15
C GLY A 5 0.20 -0.88 -2.19
N TRP A 6 1.26 -0.07 -2.32
CA TRP A 6 1.41 1.21 -1.64
C TRP A 6 1.69 2.33 -2.62
N ASN A 7 0.87 3.38 -2.58
CA ASN A 7 1.09 4.59 -3.36
C ASN A 7 1.40 5.76 -2.43
N ARG A 8 2.64 6.26 -2.52
CA ARG A 8 3.12 7.38 -1.70
C ARG A 8 2.47 8.71 -2.10
N GLU A 9 2.08 8.88 -3.36
CA GLU A 9 1.51 10.13 -3.88
C GLU A 9 0.02 10.29 -3.57
N GLN A 10 -0.70 9.18 -3.34
CA GLN A 10 -2.11 9.19 -2.95
C GLN A 10 -2.30 9.06 -1.44
N GLY A 11 -1.60 9.90 -0.66
CA GLY A 11 -1.77 9.96 0.79
C GLY A 11 -1.35 8.68 1.53
N GLU A 12 -0.35 7.98 0.99
CA GLU A 12 0.17 6.72 1.54
C GLU A 12 -0.90 5.63 1.68
N ALA A 13 -1.86 5.61 0.76
CA ALA A 13 -2.91 4.60 0.76
C ALA A 13 -2.34 3.21 0.46
N LEU A 14 -2.78 2.24 1.26
CA LEU A 14 -2.61 0.81 1.00
C LEU A 14 -3.83 0.30 0.25
N THR A 15 -3.63 -0.45 -0.83
CA THR A 15 -4.72 -1.09 -1.57
C THR A 15 -4.49 -2.58 -1.73
N ILE A 16 -5.58 -3.29 -1.99
CA ILE A 16 -5.57 -4.70 -2.33
C ILE A 16 -6.20 -4.83 -3.71
N GLU A 17 -5.43 -5.34 -4.65
CA GLU A 17 -5.83 -5.52 -6.04
C GLU A 17 -5.35 -6.88 -6.54
N THR A 18 -5.81 -7.31 -7.71
CA THR A 18 -5.24 -8.47 -8.38
C THR A 18 -3.86 -8.13 -8.95
N LEU A 19 -3.02 -9.15 -9.17
CA LEU A 19 -1.72 -8.95 -9.82
C LEU A 19 -1.86 -8.30 -11.21
N GLU A 20 -2.91 -8.63 -11.96
CA GLU A 20 -3.15 -8.11 -13.30
C GLU A 20 -3.53 -6.62 -13.27
N GLU A 21 -4.41 -6.22 -12.35
CA GLU A 21 -4.74 -4.80 -12.11
C GLU A 21 -3.48 -4.00 -11.74
N HIS A 22 -2.66 -4.54 -10.83
CA HIS A 22 -1.42 -3.90 -10.39
C HIS A 22 -0.42 -3.68 -11.53
N ILE A 23 -0.22 -4.70 -12.38
CA ILE A 23 0.65 -4.61 -13.56
C ILE A 23 0.10 -3.58 -14.54
N GLN A 24 -1.21 -3.61 -14.80
CA GLN A 24 -1.84 -2.69 -15.74
C GLN A 24 -1.71 -1.25 -15.27
N TYR A 25 -1.94 -0.98 -13.98
CA TYR A 25 -1.76 0.35 -13.41
C TYR A 25 -0.31 0.84 -13.55
N ASN A 26 0.66 0.03 -13.11
CA ASN A 26 2.07 0.44 -13.18
C ASN A 26 2.57 0.63 -14.61
N ARG A 27 2.04 -0.14 -15.58
CA ARG A 27 2.33 0.07 -17.00
C ARG A 27 1.80 1.41 -17.49
N THR A 28 0.58 1.78 -17.12
CA THR A 28 0.01 3.10 -17.45
C THR A 28 0.82 4.22 -16.83
N ALA A 29 1.15 4.12 -15.53
CA ALA A 29 1.97 5.11 -14.83
C ALA A 29 3.34 5.32 -15.48
N PHE A 30 3.99 4.23 -15.91
CA PHE A 30 5.25 4.29 -16.65
C PHE A 30 5.11 5.00 -17.99
N HIS A 31 4.04 4.73 -18.75
CA HIS A 31 3.78 5.39 -20.03
C HIS A 31 3.49 6.89 -19.87
N GLU A 32 2.81 7.27 -18.80
CA GLU A 32 2.48 8.66 -18.48
C GLU A 32 3.67 9.43 -17.87
N ASN A 33 4.82 8.76 -17.68
CA ASN A 33 6.02 9.30 -17.04
C ASN A 33 5.70 9.96 -15.68
N THR A 34 4.76 9.36 -14.94
CA THR A 34 4.37 9.80 -13.61
C THR A 34 5.09 9.00 -12.54
N ASN A 35 5.34 9.65 -11.41
CA ASN A 35 5.89 9.00 -10.22
C ASN A 35 4.79 8.29 -9.40
N ALA A 36 3.53 8.41 -9.79
CA ALA A 36 2.37 7.74 -9.21
C ALA A 36 2.35 6.25 -9.57
N SER A 37 3.39 5.49 -9.19
CA SER A 37 3.45 4.03 -9.30
C SER A 37 3.11 3.40 -7.95
N TRP A 38 2.49 2.21 -7.95
CA TRP A 38 2.25 1.47 -6.71
C TRP A 38 3.44 0.55 -6.47
N ALA A 39 4.11 0.75 -5.34
CA ALA A 39 5.07 -0.22 -4.85
C ALA A 39 4.34 -1.50 -4.44
N MET A 40 4.79 -2.65 -4.94
CA MET A 40 4.32 -3.95 -4.47
C MET A 40 4.93 -4.26 -3.11
N LEU A 41 4.10 -4.38 -2.07
CA LEU A 41 4.56 -4.74 -0.73
C LEU A 41 4.44 -6.24 -0.44
N GLY A 42 3.54 -6.94 -1.13
CA GLY A 42 3.37 -8.38 -0.99
C GLY A 42 2.47 -8.98 -2.05
N LEU A 43 2.62 -10.28 -2.28
CA LEU A 43 1.86 -11.09 -3.24
C LEU A 43 1.30 -12.32 -2.52
N PHE A 44 0.00 -12.56 -2.67
CA PHE A 44 -0.75 -13.55 -1.90
C PHE A 44 -1.63 -14.40 -2.82
N GLU A 45 -1.89 -15.63 -2.40
CA GLU A 45 -2.75 -16.54 -3.17
C GLU A 45 -4.22 -16.09 -3.08
N THR A 46 -4.66 -15.70 -1.89
CA THR A 46 -6.05 -15.30 -1.62
C THR A 46 -6.16 -13.83 -1.22
N LYS A 47 -7.36 -13.27 -1.44
CA LYS A 47 -7.68 -11.88 -1.05
C LYS A 47 -7.68 -11.70 0.47
N GLU A 48 -8.03 -12.76 1.20
CA GLU A 48 -8.07 -12.76 2.67
C GLU A 48 -6.66 -12.64 3.26
N GLN A 49 -5.69 -13.40 2.75
CA GLN A 49 -4.28 -13.27 3.14
C GLN A 49 -3.75 -11.85 2.89
N ALA A 50 -4.05 -11.28 1.72
CA ALA A 50 -3.67 -9.90 1.39
C ALA A 50 -4.34 -8.89 2.33
N ARG A 51 -5.60 -9.13 2.72
CA ARG A 51 -6.35 -8.29 3.66
C ARG A 51 -5.73 -8.31 5.06
N ASP A 52 -5.41 -9.49 5.57
CA ASP A 52 -4.80 -9.64 6.89
C ASP A 52 -3.43 -8.96 6.94
N PHE A 53 -2.63 -9.09 5.88
CA PHE A 53 -1.35 -8.40 5.77
C PHE A 53 -1.52 -6.87 5.70
N CYS A 54 -2.44 -6.39 4.87
CA CYS A 54 -2.74 -4.96 4.73
C CYS A 54 -3.21 -4.35 6.07
N PHE A 55 -4.08 -5.05 6.79
CA PHE A 55 -4.58 -4.60 8.10
C PHE A 55 -3.43 -4.47 9.12
N LYS A 56 -2.55 -5.46 9.21
CA LYS A 56 -1.37 -5.40 10.10
C LYS A 56 -0.43 -4.25 9.76
N LEU A 57 -0.22 -3.96 8.48
CA LEU A 57 0.57 -2.80 8.06
C LEU A 57 -0.08 -1.47 8.48
N GLN A 58 -1.41 -1.38 8.37
CA GLN A 58 -2.16 -0.21 8.85
C GLN A 58 -2.06 -0.06 10.36
N GLU A 59 -2.15 -1.15 11.14
CA GLU A 59 -1.97 -1.11 12.59
C GLU A 59 -0.57 -0.61 12.98
N ILE A 60 0.49 -1.12 12.33
CA ILE A 60 1.87 -0.68 12.57
C ILE A 60 2.04 0.81 12.25
N ARG A 61 1.48 1.28 11.12
CA ARG A 61 1.52 2.68 10.73
C ARG A 61 0.79 3.56 11.75
N ASN A 62 -0.42 3.19 12.14
CA ASN A 62 -1.21 3.96 13.09
C ASN A 62 -0.54 4.02 14.47
N ALA A 63 -0.02 2.90 14.98
CA ALA A 63 0.72 2.88 16.24
C ALA A 63 1.95 3.80 16.22
N ARG A 64 2.65 3.88 15.07
CA ARG A 64 3.76 4.82 14.88
C ARG A 64 3.27 6.27 14.90
N LEU A 65 2.23 6.60 14.14
CA LEU A 65 1.69 7.96 14.07
C LEU A 65 1.15 8.42 15.43
N ASP A 66 0.44 7.54 16.15
CA ASP A 66 -0.04 7.82 17.51
C ASP A 66 1.14 8.07 18.45
N GLY A 67 2.19 7.25 18.39
CA GLY A 67 3.41 7.43 19.20
C GLY A 67 4.19 8.71 18.89
N GLU A 68 4.24 9.13 17.63
CA GLU A 68 4.88 10.40 17.20
C GLU A 68 4.08 11.62 17.73
N LEU A 69 2.74 11.56 17.74
CA LEU A 69 1.88 12.62 18.28
C LEU A 69 2.05 12.84 19.80
N TYR A 70 2.39 11.81 20.56
CA TYR A 70 2.66 11.95 22.00
C TYR A 70 4.03 12.60 22.30
N GLN A 71 5.00 12.52 21.37
CA GLN A 71 6.34 13.09 21.59
C GLN A 71 6.44 14.58 21.25
N GLU A 72 5.59 15.13 20.37
CA GLU A 72 5.61 16.56 20.04
C GLU A 72 4.89 17.46 21.07
N GLY A 73 4.25 16.86 22.09
CA GLY A 73 3.53 17.58 23.15
C GLY A 73 4.16 17.53 24.55
N SER A 74 5.41 17.07 24.69
CA SER A 74 6.12 16.89 25.97
C SER A 74 7.25 17.89 26.18
#